data_AF-A0A3D2RRL4-F1
#
_entry.id   AF-A0A3D2RRL4-F1
#
_cell.length_a   1.000
_cell.length_b   1.000
_cell.length_c   1.000
_cell.angle_alpha   90.00
_cell.angle_beta   90.00
_cell.angle_gamma   90.00
#
_symmetry.space_group_name_H-M   'P 1'
#
loop_
_entity.id
_entity.type
_entity.pdbx_description
1 polymer ?
#
loop_
_entity_poly.entity_id
_entity_poly.type
_entity_poly.pdbx_seq_one_letter_code
_entity_poly.pdbx_strand_id
1 'polypeptide(L)'
;MTNIDVLVSEVGTRDGLQSIETIMSTEDKKRWIRAEAAAGVREIEVGSFVPAKLLPQMADTGEIVKYAKTIPGLTVAALVPNFIGAKNAIEAGVDKMCLP
;
A
#
# COMPACT_ATOMS: atom_id res chain seq x y z
N MET A 1 -5.45 -19.76 -10.18
CA MET A 1 -5.09 -18.41 -10.66
C MET A 1 -6.25 -17.95 -11.51
N THR A 2 -6.90 -16.85 -11.14
CA THR A 2 -7.91 -16.21 -11.98
C THR A 2 -7.22 -15.72 -13.24
N ASN A 3 -7.75 -16.06 -14.42
CA ASN A 3 -7.28 -15.52 -15.69
C ASN A 3 -7.69 -14.04 -15.72
N ILE A 4 -6.81 -13.15 -15.25
CA ILE A 4 -7.04 -11.70 -15.26
C ILE A 4 -6.56 -11.19 -16.61
N ASP A 5 -7.49 -10.83 -17.50
CA ASP A 5 -7.17 -10.27 -18.82
C ASP A 5 -6.62 -8.83 -18.71
N VAL A 6 -7.12 -8.07 -17.73
CA VAL A 6 -6.66 -6.72 -17.39
C VAL A 6 -6.55 -6.58 -15.88
N LEU A 7 -5.35 -6.27 -15.38
CA LEU A 7 -5.09 -6.02 -13.98
C LEU A 7 -5.16 -4.52 -13.69
N VAL A 8 -6.11 -4.11 -12.83
CA VAL A 8 -6.14 -2.77 -12.25
C VAL A 8 -5.24 -2.75 -11.02
N SER A 9 -4.29 -1.81 -11.02
CA SER A 9 -3.44 -1.51 -9.86
C SER A 9 -4.00 -0.27 -9.17
N GLU A 10 -4.62 -0.45 -8.02
CA GLU A 10 -5.22 0.64 -7.24
C GLU A 10 -4.12 1.39 -6.48
N VAL A 11 -4.05 2.71 -6.64
CA VAL A 11 -2.97 3.55 -6.08
C VAL A 11 -3.46 4.63 -5.13
N GLY A 12 -4.76 4.77 -4.92
CA GLY A 12 -5.39 5.81 -4.10
C GLY A 12 -4.90 5.80 -2.65
N THR A 13 -4.64 4.62 -2.07
CA THR A 13 -4.09 4.48 -0.71
C THR A 13 -2.65 4.97 -0.57
N ARG A 14 -1.91 5.12 -1.67
CA ARG A 14 -0.57 5.72 -1.71
C ARG A 14 -0.61 7.08 -2.36
N ASP A 15 -0.80 7.13 -3.68
CA ASP A 15 -0.70 8.32 -4.52
C ASP A 15 -1.80 9.34 -4.21
N GLY A 16 -3.04 8.85 -4.01
CA GLY A 16 -4.17 9.69 -3.63
C GLY A 16 -3.96 10.34 -2.27
N LEU A 17 -3.67 9.54 -1.23
CA LEU A 17 -3.43 10.05 0.12
C LEU A 17 -2.18 10.93 0.22
N GLN A 18 -1.13 10.67 -0.57
CA GLN A 18 0.06 11.51 -0.65
C GLN A 18 -0.24 12.91 -1.22
N SER A 19 -1.29 13.04 -2.04
CA SER A 19 -1.63 14.28 -2.73
C SER A 19 -2.54 15.22 -1.92
N ILE A 20 -2.95 14.83 -0.71
CA ILE A 20 -3.85 15.62 0.15
C ILE A 20 -3.20 15.96 1.49
N GLU A 21 -3.58 17.09 2.07
CA GLU A 21 -3.04 17.55 3.36
C GLU A 21 -3.56 16.72 4.55
N THR A 22 -4.75 16.13 4.43
CA THR A 22 -5.39 15.41 5.52
C THR A 22 -4.74 14.03 5.72
N ILE A 23 -4.36 13.74 6.97
CA ILE A 23 -3.84 12.41 7.34
C ILE A 23 -5.04 11.52 7.68
N MET A 24 -5.31 10.55 6.81
CA MET A 24 -6.30 9.51 7.07
C MET A 24 -5.81 8.58 8.20
N SER A 25 -6.71 8.20 9.09
CA SER A 25 -6.39 7.28 10.19
C SER A 25 -6.01 5.89 9.65
N THR A 26 -5.19 5.17 10.39
CA THR A 26 -4.77 3.81 10.01
C THR A 26 -5.97 2.87 9.89
N GLU A 27 -6.98 3.01 10.77
CA GLU A 27 -8.20 2.20 10.72
C GLU A 27 -9.05 2.49 9.47
N ASP A 28 -9.12 3.75 9.04
CA ASP A 28 -9.84 4.11 7.81
C ASP A 28 -9.13 3.57 6.56
N LYS A 29 -7.78 3.62 6.53
CA LYS A 29 -7.00 2.97 5.47
C LYS A 29 -7.25 1.46 5.43
N LYS A 30 -7.26 0.78 6.58
CA LYS A 30 -7.58 -0.66 6.68
C LYS A 30 -8.99 -0.96 6.16
N ARG A 31 -9.97 -0.11 6.49
CA ARG A 31 -11.35 -0.22 6.01
C ARG A 31 -11.42 -0.06 4.49
N TRP A 32 -10.73 0.93 3.95
CA TRP A 32 -10.66 1.16 2.50
C TRP A 32 -10.05 -0.06 1.79
N ILE A 33 -8.86 -0.51 2.17
CA ILE A 33 -8.19 -1.67 1.56
C ILE A 33 -9.07 -2.92 1.59
N ARG A 34 -9.77 -3.18 2.71
CA ARG A 34 -10.71 -4.30 2.80
C ARG A 34 -11.88 -4.16 1.83
N ALA A 35 -12.42 -2.96 1.69
CA ALA A 35 -13.54 -2.69 0.78
C ALA A 35 -13.12 -2.89 -0.69
N GLU A 36 -11.96 -2.39 -1.10
CA GLU A 36 -11.42 -2.60 -2.46
C GLU A 36 -11.21 -4.08 -2.76
N ALA A 37 -10.57 -4.80 -1.84
CA ALA A 37 -10.35 -6.24 -1.99
C ALA A 37 -11.67 -7.03 -2.07
N ALA A 38 -12.68 -6.63 -1.28
CA ALA A 38 -14.01 -7.22 -1.33
C ALA A 38 -14.76 -6.88 -2.63
N ALA A 39 -14.50 -5.70 -3.21
CA ALA A 39 -15.01 -5.30 -4.53
C ALA A 39 -14.31 -6.03 -5.69
N GLY A 40 -13.21 -6.73 -5.41
CA GLY A 40 -12.52 -7.58 -6.38
C GLY A 40 -11.17 -7.04 -6.86
N VAL A 41 -10.70 -5.91 -6.32
CA VAL A 41 -9.34 -5.41 -6.61
C VAL A 41 -8.30 -6.40 -6.10
N ARG A 42 -7.32 -6.72 -6.96
CA ARG A 42 -6.30 -7.75 -6.67
C ARG A 42 -4.88 -7.22 -6.54
N GLU A 43 -4.63 -5.96 -6.90
CA GLU A 43 -3.38 -5.28 -6.62
C GLU A 43 -3.68 -3.90 -6.04
N ILE A 44 -3.11 -3.60 -4.88
CA ILE A 44 -3.21 -2.29 -4.24
C ILE A 44 -1.82 -1.84 -3.84
N GLU A 45 -1.44 -0.63 -4.25
CA GLU A 45 -0.29 0.08 -3.71
C GLU A 45 -0.67 0.76 -2.40
N VAL A 46 -0.38 0.08 -1.30
CA VAL A 46 -0.97 0.39 0.01
C VAL A 46 -0.28 1.54 0.75
N GLY A 47 0.90 1.97 0.29
CA GLY A 47 1.64 3.07 0.87
C GLY A 47 3.05 3.22 0.32
N SER A 48 3.86 4.03 1.01
CA SER A 48 5.25 4.29 0.63
C SER A 48 6.20 4.26 1.83
N PHE A 49 7.34 3.59 1.66
CA PHE A 49 8.41 3.61 2.65
C PHE A 49 9.33 4.83 2.47
N VAL A 50 8.71 6.00 2.49
CA VAL A 50 9.36 7.32 2.56
C VAL A 50 9.59 7.73 4.01
N PRO A 51 10.52 8.66 4.29
CA PRO A 51 10.64 9.24 5.62
C PRO A 51 9.33 9.94 6.04
N ALA A 52 8.73 9.52 7.16
CA ALA A 52 7.48 10.08 7.69
C ALA A 52 7.54 11.60 7.95
N LYS A 53 8.75 12.13 8.21
CA LYS A 53 8.97 13.58 8.33
C LYS A 53 8.68 14.34 7.02
N LEU A 54 8.93 13.70 5.88
CA LEU A 54 8.69 14.28 4.55
C LEU A 54 7.26 14.03 4.08
N LEU A 55 6.67 12.89 4.47
CA LEU A 55 5.32 12.52 4.09
C LEU A 55 4.58 11.83 5.25
N PRO A 56 3.98 12.60 6.17
CA PRO A 56 3.29 12.07 7.35
C PRO A 56 2.14 11.11 7.03
N GLN A 57 1.51 11.28 5.87
CA GLN A 57 0.41 10.44 5.39
C GLN A 57 0.82 8.97 5.27
N MET A 58 2.11 8.68 5.06
CA MET A 58 2.64 7.32 4.86
C MET A 58 3.33 6.74 6.10
N ALA A 59 3.26 7.42 7.25
CA ALA A 59 3.97 7.02 8.46
C ALA A 59 3.62 5.60 8.98
N ASP A 60 2.42 5.12 8.68
CA ASP A 60 1.88 3.82 9.09
C ASP A 60 2.00 2.73 8.02
N THR A 61 2.75 2.95 6.93
CA THR A 61 2.85 2.01 5.79
C THR A 61 3.21 0.59 6.24
N GLY A 62 4.14 0.42 7.19
CA GLY A 62 4.51 -0.91 7.68
C GLY A 62 3.37 -1.66 8.38
N GLU A 63 2.50 -0.96 9.09
CA GLU A 63 1.31 -1.54 9.71
C GLU A 63 0.26 -1.90 8.65
N ILE A 64 0.06 -1.00 7.69
CA ILE A 64 -0.87 -1.20 6.58
C ILE A 64 -0.48 -2.40 5.72
N VAL A 65 0.81 -2.57 5.41
CA VAL A 65 1.31 -3.75 4.68
C VAL A 65 0.97 -5.03 5.44
N LYS A 66 1.32 -5.11 6.73
CA LYS A 66 1.03 -6.30 7.56
C LYS A 66 -0.46 -6.65 7.57
N TYR A 67 -1.31 -5.63 7.67
CA TYR A 67 -2.76 -5.82 7.58
C TYR A 67 -3.20 -6.31 6.20
N ALA A 68 -2.77 -5.64 5.11
CA ALA A 68 -3.16 -5.98 3.75
C ALA A 68 -2.73 -7.41 3.38
N LYS A 69 -1.58 -7.87 3.89
CA LYS A 69 -1.09 -9.24 3.75
C LYS A 69 -1.97 -10.31 4.38
N THR A 70 -2.89 -9.93 5.28
CA THR A 70 -3.90 -10.86 5.83
C THR A 70 -5.04 -11.14 4.86
N ILE A 71 -5.16 -10.38 3.77
CA ILE A 71 -6.25 -10.48 2.80
C ILE A 71 -5.87 -11.51 1.72
N PRO A 72 -6.58 -12.65 1.62
CA PRO A 72 -6.23 -13.69 0.66
C PRO A 72 -6.33 -13.22 -0.80
N GLY A 73 -5.27 -13.46 -1.56
CA GLY A 73 -5.23 -13.17 -3.00
C GLY A 73 -5.09 -11.69 -3.35
N LEU A 74 -4.69 -10.83 -2.40
CA LEU A 74 -4.32 -9.45 -2.65
C LEU A 74 -2.80 -9.35 -2.84
N THR A 75 -2.35 -8.80 -3.97
CA THR A 75 -0.96 -8.38 -4.19
C THR A 75 -0.75 -7.04 -3.50
N VAL A 76 0.13 -7.02 -2.49
CA VAL A 76 0.42 -5.81 -1.72
C VAL A 76 1.66 -5.12 -2.28
N ALA A 77 1.47 -3.98 -2.94
CA ALA A 77 2.53 -3.16 -3.49
C ALA A 77 2.86 -1.96 -2.58
N ALA A 78 4.09 -1.46 -2.66
CA ALA A 78 4.48 -0.21 -2.01
C ALA A 78 5.60 0.52 -2.77
N LEU A 79 5.59 1.85 -2.71
CA LEU A 79 6.64 2.70 -3.26
C LEU A 79 7.86 2.73 -2.33
N VAL A 80 9.05 2.48 -2.89
CA VAL A 80 10.33 2.44 -2.18
C VAL A 80 11.35 3.39 -2.84
N PRO A 81 11.50 4.64 -2.35
CA PRO A 81 12.31 5.67 -3.01
C PRO A 81 13.82 5.53 -2.75
N ASN A 82 14.23 4.68 -1.82
CA ASN A 82 15.63 4.53 -1.43
C ASN A 82 15.90 3.16 -0.77
N PHE A 83 17.18 2.88 -0.52
CA PHE A 83 17.64 1.62 0.07
C PHE A 83 17.04 1.31 1.45
N ILE A 84 16.93 2.32 2.32
CA ILE A 84 16.33 2.14 3.65
C ILE A 84 14.84 1.79 3.54
N GLY A 85 14.13 2.47 2.63
CA GLY A 85 12.75 2.16 2.31
C GLY A 85 12.58 0.73 1.80
N ALA A 86 13.45 0.28 0.89
CA ALA A 86 13.46 -1.09 0.39
C ALA A 86 13.68 -2.12 1.51
N LYS A 87 14.63 -1.87 2.42
CA LYS A 87 14.85 -2.74 3.59
C LYS A 87 13.58 -2.85 4.45
N ASN A 88 12.96 -1.72 4.79
CA ASN A 88 11.74 -1.69 5.59
C ASN A 88 10.56 -2.38 4.89
N ALA A 89 10.47 -2.26 3.56
CA ALA A 89 9.44 -2.92 2.76
C ALA A 89 9.60 -4.44 2.78
N ILE A 90 10.83 -4.95 2.66
CA ILE A 90 11.14 -6.37 2.78
C ILE A 90 10.78 -6.88 4.18
N GLU A 91 11.16 -6.15 5.23
CA GLU A 91 10.83 -6.51 6.62
C GLU A 91 9.32 -6.51 6.88
N ALA A 92 8.56 -5.63 6.21
CA ALA A 92 7.11 -5.58 6.30
C ALA A 92 6.41 -6.69 5.50
N GLY A 93 7.08 -7.28 4.51
CA GLY A 93 6.58 -8.39 3.70
C GLY A 93 5.76 -7.96 2.48
N VAL A 94 6.12 -6.85 1.83
CA VAL A 94 5.49 -6.45 0.55
C VAL A 94 5.69 -7.50 -0.54
N ASP A 95 4.72 -7.64 -1.44
CA ASP A 95 4.81 -8.54 -2.60
C ASP A 95 5.51 -7.87 -3.78
N LYS A 96 5.33 -6.55 -3.92
CA LYS A 96 5.83 -5.76 -5.05
C LYS A 96 6.41 -4.43 -4.56
N MET A 97 7.62 -4.13 -5.01
CA MET A 97 8.30 -2.87 -4.76
C MET A 97 8.25 -2.00 -6.01
N CYS A 98 7.66 -0.81 -5.90
CA CYS A 98 7.64 0.19 -6.96
C CYS A 98 8.81 1.17 -6.76
N LEU A 99 9.56 1.44 -7.83
CA LEU A 99 10.64 2.42 -7.85
C LEU A 99 10.16 3.68 -8.62
N PRO A 100 10.59 4.89 -8.24
CA PRO A 100 10.29 6.12 -8.97
C PRO A 100 10.97 6.19 -10.33
#